data_AF-A0A968STW3-F1
#
_entry.id   AF-A0A968STW3-F1
#
_cell.length_a   1.000
_cell.length_b   1.000
_cell.length_c   1.000
_cell.angle_alpha   90.00
_cell.angle_beta   90.00
_cell.angle_gamma   90.00
#
_symmetry.space_group_name_H-M   'P 1'
#
loop_
_entity.id
_entity.type
_entity.pdbx_description
1 polymer ?
#
loop_
_entity_poly.entity_id
_entity_poly.type
_entity_poly.pdbx_seq_one_letter_code
_entity_poly.pdbx_strand_id
1 'polypeptide(L)'
;TRVAAELRPVPHPQEARWSEVQAAAAHDLAWYRAQGFAYVVASSKRWGSLELPARYTPLLAAGEAQEFGSNRRGELLGPRLVAFPTGLSVSDVHIRPAGTARIGAATLVGVNRGRLDGEGITPSETFRAGAIVGLRSFWQVEERFTADYFIFVHILDAAGNRVAQRDAAPWQGRYPTSSWQPGSLFVDVSDVILPPTIAPGEYRIVVGMFDPATFARPPVSLDGVGQPEGLIELTMIRVVP
;
A
#
# COMPACT_ATOMS: atom_id res chain seq x y z
N THR A 1 -9.59 -23.68 -6.06
CA THR A 1 -9.50 -22.21 -6.24
C THR A 1 -8.67 -21.64 -5.13
N ARG A 2 -7.74 -20.74 -5.45
CA ARG A 2 -6.98 -19.94 -4.47
C ARG A 2 -7.48 -18.50 -4.61
N VAL A 3 -7.69 -17.80 -3.50
CA VAL A 3 -8.03 -16.38 -3.51
C VAL A 3 -6.96 -15.66 -2.71
N ALA A 4 -6.48 -14.54 -3.25
CA ALA A 4 -5.52 -13.67 -2.62
C ALA A 4 -6.00 -12.22 -2.76
N ALA A 5 -5.87 -11.42 -1.71
CA ALA A 5 -5.98 -9.98 -1.82
C ALA A 5 -4.56 -9.43 -1.99
N GLU A 6 -4.33 -8.61 -3.01
CA GLU A 6 -3.04 -7.99 -3.27
C GLU A 6 -3.27 -6.49 -3.44
N LEU A 7 -2.41 -5.66 -2.85
CA LEU A 7 -2.60 -4.21 -2.83
C LEU A 7 -2.39 -3.55 -4.23
N ARG A 8 -2.32 -4.36 -5.30
CA ARG A 8 -1.65 -4.02 -6.57
C ARG A 8 -2.62 -3.19 -7.39
N PRO A 9 -2.25 -2.01 -7.93
CA PRO A 9 -3.17 -1.22 -8.75
C PRO A 9 -3.46 -1.81 -10.13
N VAL A 10 -2.70 -2.81 -10.59
CA VAL A 10 -2.92 -3.46 -11.90
C VAL A 10 -2.47 -4.93 -11.85
N PRO A 11 -3.28 -5.88 -12.31
CA PRO A 11 -2.83 -7.25 -12.56
C PRO A 11 -1.83 -7.29 -13.74
N HIS A 12 -0.59 -7.72 -13.50
CA HIS A 12 0.38 -8.00 -14.58
C HIS A 12 0.39 -9.51 -14.89
N PRO A 13 0.42 -9.95 -16.16
CA PRO A 13 0.33 -11.36 -16.54
C PRO A 13 1.56 -12.21 -16.19
N GLN A 14 2.63 -11.60 -15.67
CA GLN A 14 3.85 -12.31 -15.28
C GLN A 14 4.07 -12.18 -13.77
N GLU A 15 3.48 -13.08 -12.97
CA GLU A 15 4.09 -13.52 -11.70
C GLU A 15 3.42 -14.76 -11.11
N ALA A 16 4.26 -15.73 -10.71
CA ALA A 16 3.90 -17.11 -10.44
C ALA A 16 3.87 -17.48 -8.94
N ARG A 17 3.71 -16.54 -8.01
CA ARG A 17 3.70 -16.86 -6.56
C ARG A 17 2.59 -16.16 -5.79
N TRP A 18 1.37 -16.61 -6.06
CA TRP A 18 0.18 -16.28 -5.28
C TRP A 18 0.14 -17.12 -4.00
N SER A 19 0.36 -16.50 -2.85
CA SER A 19 0.03 -17.09 -1.54
C SER A 19 -1.48 -16.94 -1.29
N GLU A 20 -2.14 -18.06 -1.05
CA GLU A 20 -3.56 -18.10 -0.67
C GLU A 20 -3.73 -17.37 0.68
N VAL A 21 -4.54 -16.31 0.69
CA VAL A 21 -4.88 -15.61 1.92
C VAL A 21 -6.15 -16.29 2.44
N GLN A 22 -6.04 -17.17 3.44
CA GLN A 22 -7.19 -17.90 3.98
C GLN A 22 -8.29 -16.95 4.47
N ALA A 23 -7.87 -15.80 5.02
CA ALA A 23 -8.72 -14.70 5.43
C ALA A 23 -9.42 -13.96 4.27
N ALA A 24 -9.09 -14.23 3.01
CA ALA A 24 -9.62 -13.50 1.87
C ALA A 24 -11.17 -13.52 1.79
N ALA A 25 -11.80 -14.54 2.38
CA ALA A 25 -13.24 -14.70 2.42
C ALA A 25 -13.91 -14.11 3.68
N ALA A 26 -13.11 -13.65 4.65
CA ALA A 26 -13.63 -13.16 5.94
C ALA A 26 -14.25 -11.76 5.83
N HIS A 27 -13.95 -11.03 4.75
CA HIS A 27 -14.33 -9.63 4.56
C HIS A 27 -14.94 -9.38 3.18
N ASP A 28 -15.72 -8.31 3.06
CA ASP A 28 -16.24 -7.79 1.79
C ASP A 28 -15.23 -6.85 1.08
N LEU A 29 -15.55 -6.42 -0.15
CA LEU A 29 -14.68 -5.51 -0.90
C LEU A 29 -14.50 -4.14 -0.23
N ALA A 30 -15.47 -3.69 0.58
CA ALA A 30 -15.38 -2.40 1.25
C ALA A 30 -14.31 -2.42 2.35
N TRP A 31 -14.19 -3.52 3.08
CA TRP A 31 -13.09 -3.73 4.01
C TRP A 31 -11.74 -3.71 3.28
N TYR A 32 -11.59 -4.48 2.19
CA TYR A 32 -10.35 -4.48 1.41
C TYR A 32 -9.99 -3.09 0.89
N ARG A 33 -10.98 -2.34 0.40
CA ARG A 33 -10.79 -0.93 0.02
C ARG A 33 -10.24 -0.10 1.18
N ALA A 34 -10.84 -0.19 2.37
CA ALA A 34 -10.40 0.54 3.56
C ALA A 34 -8.96 0.19 3.97
N GLN A 35 -8.52 -1.04 3.69
CA GLN A 35 -7.17 -1.53 3.93
C GLN A 35 -6.16 -1.15 2.82
N GLY A 36 -6.62 -0.47 1.77
CA GLY A 36 -5.80 -0.01 0.64
C GLY A 36 -5.64 -1.01 -0.50
N PHE A 37 -6.41 -2.11 -0.52
CA PHE A 37 -6.38 -3.06 -1.62
C PHE A 37 -7.17 -2.52 -2.80
N ALA A 38 -6.56 -2.45 -3.97
CA ALA A 38 -7.25 -2.08 -5.21
C ALA A 38 -8.02 -3.27 -5.81
N TYR A 39 -7.54 -4.50 -5.61
CA TYR A 39 -8.18 -5.71 -6.12
C TYR A 39 -8.11 -6.86 -5.12
N VAL A 40 -9.13 -7.72 -5.20
CA VAL A 40 -9.07 -9.10 -4.70
C VAL A 40 -9.00 -10.03 -5.91
N VAL A 41 -8.06 -10.97 -5.94
CA VAL A 41 -7.84 -11.85 -7.10
C VAL A 41 -8.18 -13.29 -6.74
N ALA A 42 -9.03 -13.91 -7.55
CA ALA A 42 -9.32 -15.33 -7.48
C ALA A 42 -8.68 -16.07 -8.66
N SER A 43 -8.06 -17.20 -8.37
CA SER A 43 -7.41 -18.07 -9.34
C SER A 43 -7.92 -19.50 -9.23
N SER A 44 -8.20 -20.14 -10.36
CA SER A 44 -8.54 -21.57 -10.38
C SER A 44 -7.30 -22.45 -10.33
N LYS A 45 -7.40 -23.60 -9.65
CA LYS A 45 -6.35 -24.66 -9.75
C LYS A 45 -6.56 -25.56 -10.97
N ARG A 46 -7.77 -25.57 -11.54
CA ARG A 46 -8.19 -26.45 -12.64
C ARG A 46 -8.36 -25.62 -13.91
N TRP A 47 -7.84 -26.13 -15.02
CA TRP A 47 -7.95 -25.51 -16.34
C TRP A 47 -9.41 -25.23 -16.72
N GLY A 48 -9.70 -24.01 -17.20
CA GLY A 48 -10.99 -23.64 -17.79
C GLY A 48 -12.19 -23.50 -16.84
N SER A 49 -12.02 -23.68 -15.52
CA SER A 49 -13.14 -23.57 -14.55
C SER A 49 -12.74 -22.77 -13.31
N LEU A 50 -13.41 -21.65 -13.06
CA LEU A 50 -13.33 -20.94 -11.78
C LEU A 50 -14.62 -21.19 -10.99
N GLU A 51 -14.53 -22.09 -10.02
CA GLU A 51 -15.58 -22.28 -9.01
C GLU A 51 -15.10 -21.62 -7.72
N LEU A 52 -15.74 -20.52 -7.33
CA LEU A 52 -15.51 -19.88 -6.04
C LEU A 52 -16.28 -20.64 -4.96
N PRO A 53 -15.62 -21.12 -3.88
CA PRO A 53 -16.35 -21.66 -2.72
C PRO A 53 -17.37 -20.65 -2.20
N ALA A 54 -18.51 -21.12 -1.66
CA ALA A 54 -19.62 -20.26 -1.22
C ALA A 54 -19.22 -19.11 -0.27
N ARG A 55 -18.17 -19.30 0.54
CA ARG A 55 -17.61 -18.24 1.40
C ARG A 55 -17.09 -17.01 0.63
N TYR A 56 -16.80 -17.12 -0.66
CA TYR A 56 -16.36 -16.01 -1.52
C TYR A 56 -17.48 -15.40 -2.36
N THR A 57 -18.73 -15.89 -2.25
CA THR A 57 -19.89 -15.31 -2.94
C THR A 57 -20.09 -13.81 -2.67
N PRO A 58 -19.80 -13.25 -1.46
CA PRO A 58 -19.86 -11.82 -1.25
C PRO A 58 -18.98 -10.99 -2.20
N LEU A 59 -17.84 -11.53 -2.67
CA LEU A 59 -16.98 -10.85 -3.64
C LEU A 59 -17.64 -10.73 -5.02
N LEU A 60 -18.41 -11.75 -5.43
CA LEU A 60 -19.17 -11.75 -6.68
C LEU A 60 -20.38 -10.81 -6.64
N ALA A 61 -20.99 -10.65 -5.47
CA ALA A 61 -22.19 -9.82 -5.29
C ALA A 61 -21.90 -8.32 -5.46
N ALA A 62 -20.63 -7.91 -5.35
CA ALA A 62 -20.22 -6.52 -5.37
C ALA A 62 -20.06 -5.90 -6.77
N GLY A 63 -20.15 -6.69 -7.85
CA GLY A 63 -20.15 -6.18 -9.23
C GLY A 63 -18.97 -6.63 -10.09
N GLU A 64 -18.66 -5.85 -11.12
CA GLU A 64 -17.84 -6.24 -12.28
C GLU A 64 -16.45 -6.76 -11.89
N ALA A 65 -16.19 -8.01 -12.26
CA ALA A 65 -14.88 -8.62 -12.12
C ALA A 65 -14.19 -8.70 -13.50
N GLN A 66 -12.91 -8.31 -13.55
CA GLN A 66 -12.12 -8.42 -14.77
C GLN A 66 -11.51 -9.81 -14.88
N GLU A 67 -11.65 -10.44 -16.04
CA GLU A 67 -11.09 -11.76 -16.31
C GLU A 67 -9.79 -11.66 -17.12
N PHE A 68 -8.78 -12.41 -16.68
CA PHE A 68 -7.51 -12.58 -17.40
C PHE A 68 -7.30 -14.07 -17.69
N GLY A 69 -7.15 -14.40 -18.97
CA GLY A 69 -7.03 -15.80 -19.43
C GLY A 69 -7.85 -16.09 -20.68
N SER A 70 -7.71 -17.30 -21.22
CA SER A 70 -8.58 -17.82 -22.28
C SER A 70 -9.04 -19.24 -21.93
N ASN A 71 -10.29 -19.55 -22.26
CA ASN A 71 -10.85 -20.90 -22.17
C ASN A 71 -10.51 -21.73 -23.43
N ARG A 72 -9.86 -21.13 -24.41
CA ARG A 72 -9.49 -21.79 -25.67
C ARG A 72 -8.17 -22.55 -25.52
N ARG A 73 -8.20 -23.79 -25.98
CA ARG A 73 -7.03 -24.68 -25.99
C ARG A 73 -5.92 -24.04 -26.83
N GLY A 74 -4.76 -23.78 -26.22
CA GLY A 74 -3.58 -23.24 -26.91
C GLY A 74 -3.40 -21.73 -26.85
N GLU A 75 -4.37 -20.95 -26.32
CA GLU A 75 -4.28 -19.48 -26.31
C GLU A 75 -3.65 -18.90 -25.04
N LEU A 76 -3.41 -19.68 -23.97
CA LEU A 76 -2.61 -19.28 -22.79
C LEU A 76 -2.24 -20.52 -21.93
N LEU A 77 -0.97 -20.64 -21.53
CA LEU A 77 -0.48 -21.68 -20.59
C LEU A 77 -0.65 -21.20 -19.14
N GLY A 78 -1.87 -21.12 -18.61
CA GLY A 78 -2.07 -20.64 -17.22
C GLY A 78 -3.46 -20.82 -16.61
N PRO A 79 -3.60 -20.62 -15.29
CA PRO A 79 -4.88 -20.68 -14.58
C PRO A 79 -5.79 -19.49 -14.94
N ARG A 80 -7.11 -19.70 -14.96
CA ARG A 80 -8.11 -18.62 -15.08
C ARG A 80 -8.00 -17.69 -13.88
N LEU A 81 -7.82 -16.38 -14.11
CA LEU A 81 -7.74 -15.33 -13.10
C LEU A 81 -8.93 -14.39 -13.21
N VAL A 82 -9.54 -14.07 -12.07
CA VAL A 82 -10.61 -13.08 -11.96
C VAL A 82 -10.23 -12.08 -10.89
N ALA A 83 -10.17 -10.81 -11.26
CA ALA A 83 -9.86 -9.69 -10.37
C ALA A 83 -11.13 -8.92 -10.04
N PHE A 84 -11.40 -8.73 -8.75
CA PHE A 84 -12.50 -7.97 -8.20
C PHE A 84 -12.00 -6.58 -7.79
N PRO A 85 -12.30 -5.51 -8.54
CA PRO A 85 -11.93 -4.16 -8.17
C PRO A 85 -12.66 -3.76 -6.89
N THR A 86 -11.94 -3.26 -5.90
CA THR A 86 -12.56 -2.77 -4.65
C THR A 86 -13.20 -1.39 -4.82
N GLY A 87 -12.91 -0.71 -5.93
CA GLY A 87 -13.27 0.69 -6.17
C GLY A 87 -12.37 1.67 -5.42
N LEU A 88 -11.17 1.24 -5.00
CA LEU A 88 -10.19 2.10 -4.36
C LEU A 88 -9.88 3.33 -5.22
N SER A 89 -9.90 4.50 -4.60
CA SER A 89 -9.59 5.76 -5.25
C SER A 89 -8.93 6.74 -4.29
N VAL A 90 -8.57 7.92 -4.80
CA VAL A 90 -8.03 9.00 -3.98
C VAL A 90 -8.98 9.47 -2.88
N SER A 91 -10.30 9.21 -2.98
CA SER A 91 -11.26 9.59 -1.92
C SER A 91 -11.15 8.73 -0.68
N ASP A 92 -10.51 7.55 -0.77
CA ASP A 92 -10.31 6.63 0.37
C ASP A 92 -9.12 7.05 1.26
N VAL A 93 -8.43 8.13 0.91
CA VAL A 93 -7.32 8.70 1.69
C VAL A 93 -7.86 9.64 2.77
N HIS A 94 -7.58 9.30 4.04
CA HIS A 94 -8.10 10.02 5.20
C HIS A 94 -7.16 11.08 5.76
N ILE A 95 -5.84 10.88 5.69
CA ILE A 95 -4.84 11.82 6.20
C ILE A 95 -4.08 12.37 5.01
N ARG A 96 -4.20 13.68 4.78
CA ARG A 96 -3.55 14.36 3.65
C ARG A 96 -2.44 15.28 4.14
N PRO A 97 -1.38 15.49 3.35
CA PRO A 97 -0.43 16.56 3.60
C PRO A 97 -1.15 17.92 3.57
N ALA A 98 -0.52 18.96 4.13
CA ALA A 98 -1.06 20.33 4.17
C ALA A 98 -1.14 21.03 2.79
N GLY A 99 -0.79 20.33 1.72
CA GLY A 99 -0.72 20.84 0.35
C GLY A 99 -0.41 19.72 -0.63
N THR A 100 -0.12 20.09 -1.88
CA THR A 100 0.27 19.15 -2.94
C THR A 100 1.71 18.72 -2.71
N ALA A 101 1.90 17.53 -2.14
CA ALA A 101 3.20 16.99 -1.78
C ALA A 101 3.79 16.15 -2.92
N ARG A 102 4.68 16.75 -3.72
CA ARG A 102 5.37 16.04 -4.81
C ARG A 102 6.72 15.51 -4.33
N ILE A 103 7.00 14.24 -4.60
CA ILE A 103 8.26 13.55 -4.31
C ILE A 103 8.73 12.89 -5.61
N GLY A 104 9.70 13.50 -6.28
CA GLY A 104 10.18 13.08 -7.59
C GLY A 104 9.08 13.07 -8.64
N ALA A 105 8.75 11.87 -9.13
CA ALA A 105 7.80 11.64 -10.22
C ALA A 105 6.38 11.29 -9.72
N ALA A 106 6.12 11.33 -8.41
CA ALA A 106 4.81 11.06 -7.83
C ALA A 106 4.37 12.14 -6.84
N THR A 107 3.06 12.28 -6.70
CA THR A 107 2.40 13.05 -5.65
C THR A 107 2.00 12.10 -4.51
N LEU A 108 2.44 12.39 -3.29
CA LEU A 108 1.93 11.75 -2.08
C LEU A 108 0.52 12.31 -1.81
N VAL A 109 -0.50 11.55 -2.20
CA VAL A 109 -1.91 11.92 -1.99
C VAL A 109 -2.24 11.97 -0.50
N GLY A 110 -1.62 11.07 0.27
CA GLY A 110 -1.73 11.01 1.72
C GLY A 110 -1.53 9.60 2.24
N VAL A 111 -1.97 9.37 3.47
CA VAL A 111 -1.89 8.07 4.14
C VAL A 111 -3.19 7.71 4.82
N ASN A 112 -3.38 6.41 5.01
CA ASN A 112 -4.24 5.89 6.07
C ASN A 112 -3.37 5.34 7.18
N ARG A 113 -3.73 5.62 8.43
CA ARG A 113 -3.00 5.20 9.62
C ARG A 113 -3.94 4.53 10.61
N GLY A 114 -3.48 3.45 11.22
CA GLY A 114 -4.21 2.79 12.27
C GLY A 114 -3.36 1.82 13.10
N ARG A 115 -3.97 1.21 14.10
CA ARG A 115 -3.39 0.08 14.81
C ARG A 115 -3.49 -1.15 13.92
N LEU A 116 -2.37 -1.83 13.66
CA LEU A 116 -2.36 -3.06 12.90
C LEU A 116 -2.80 -4.22 13.80
N ASP A 117 -3.95 -4.82 13.48
CA ASP A 117 -4.60 -5.87 14.24
C ASP A 117 -4.89 -7.08 13.35
N GLY A 118 -4.14 -8.16 13.53
CA GLY A 118 -4.31 -9.38 12.75
C GLY A 118 -4.12 -9.16 11.25
N GLU A 119 -5.23 -8.88 10.55
CA GLU A 119 -5.34 -8.87 9.09
C GLU A 119 -5.35 -7.46 8.47
N GLY A 120 -5.56 -6.39 9.27
CA GLY A 120 -5.68 -5.03 8.75
C GLY A 120 -5.46 -3.94 9.81
N ILE A 121 -5.56 -2.68 9.37
CA ILE A 121 -5.48 -1.49 10.20
C ILE A 121 -6.88 -1.06 10.66
N THR A 122 -6.97 -0.73 11.95
CA THR A 122 -8.12 -0.02 12.54
C THR A 122 -7.71 1.44 12.78
N PRO A 123 -8.44 2.45 12.25
CA PRO A 123 -8.07 3.84 12.40
C PRO A 123 -7.78 4.22 13.86
N SER A 124 -6.60 4.80 14.09
CA SER A 124 -6.17 5.25 15.41
C SER A 124 -5.08 6.29 15.27
N GLU A 125 -5.02 7.24 16.19
CA GLU A 125 -3.90 8.16 16.41
C GLU A 125 -3.12 7.83 17.69
N THR A 126 -3.63 6.90 18.49
CA THR A 126 -3.07 6.51 19.78
C THR A 126 -2.51 5.10 19.73
N PHE A 127 -1.29 4.93 20.26
CA PHE A 127 -0.53 3.69 20.23
C PHE A 127 0.13 3.44 21.60
N ARG A 128 0.49 2.19 21.86
CA ARG A 128 1.32 1.80 23.01
C ARG A 128 2.74 1.50 22.56
N ALA A 129 3.67 1.52 23.49
CA ALA A 129 5.02 1.02 23.25
C ALA A 129 4.99 -0.43 22.71
N GLY A 130 5.85 -0.73 21.74
CA GLY A 130 5.87 -2.04 21.07
C GLY A 130 4.75 -2.28 20.05
N ALA A 131 3.77 -1.37 19.92
CA ALA A 131 2.71 -1.51 18.92
C ALA A 131 3.24 -1.25 17.50
N ILE A 132 2.49 -1.74 16.51
CA ILE A 132 2.73 -1.46 15.10
C ILE A 132 1.80 -0.33 14.67
N VAL A 133 2.40 0.76 14.18
CA VAL A 133 1.71 1.83 13.47
C VAL A 133 1.49 1.36 12.04
N GLY A 134 0.29 0.87 11.77
CA GLY A 134 -0.10 0.44 10.44
C GLY A 134 -0.30 1.63 9.51
N LEU A 135 0.33 1.61 8.33
CA LEU A 135 0.33 2.71 7.37
C LEU A 135 0.12 2.21 5.94
N ARG A 136 -0.79 2.88 5.22
CA ARG A 136 -0.96 2.75 3.78
C ARG A 136 -0.66 4.09 3.14
N SER A 137 0.40 4.18 2.35
CA SER A 137 0.77 5.42 1.66
C SER A 137 0.29 5.40 0.22
N PHE A 138 -0.38 6.47 -0.19
CA PHE A 138 -1.05 6.60 -1.48
C PHE A 138 -0.30 7.57 -2.37
N TRP A 139 0.13 7.09 -3.53
CA TRP A 139 1.01 7.78 -4.45
C TRP A 139 0.35 7.90 -5.81
N GLN A 140 -0.01 9.12 -6.21
CA GLN A 140 -0.44 9.38 -7.58
C GLN A 140 0.81 9.55 -8.43
N VAL A 141 1.00 8.64 -9.38
CA VAL A 141 2.19 8.65 -10.25
C VAL A 141 1.93 9.64 -11.37
N GLU A 142 2.73 10.71 -11.43
CA GLU A 142 2.58 11.76 -12.46
C GLU A 142 3.46 11.45 -13.67
N GLU A 143 4.66 10.95 -13.40
CA GLU A 143 5.70 10.68 -14.38
C GLU A 143 6.40 9.35 -14.10
N ARG A 144 7.21 8.88 -15.04
CA ARG A 144 8.00 7.65 -14.87
C ARG A 144 9.23 7.95 -14.01
N PHE A 145 9.44 7.16 -12.96
CA PHE A 145 10.70 7.16 -12.22
C PHE A 145 11.84 6.56 -13.07
N THR A 146 13.01 7.19 -13.01
CA THR A 146 14.23 6.71 -13.69
C THR A 146 15.15 5.88 -12.80
N ALA A 147 14.79 5.73 -11.52
CA ALA A 147 15.50 4.94 -10.52
C ALA A 147 14.53 4.22 -9.59
N ASP A 148 15.05 3.24 -8.86
CA ASP A 148 14.31 2.44 -7.88
C ASP A 148 14.52 3.00 -6.47
N TYR A 149 13.58 3.84 -6.05
CA TYR A 149 13.60 4.49 -4.75
C TYR A 149 13.01 3.57 -3.68
N PHE A 150 13.62 3.62 -2.50
CA PHE A 150 13.00 3.14 -1.26
C PHE A 150 12.06 4.21 -0.74
N ILE A 151 10.93 3.78 -0.17
CA ILE A 151 10.06 4.66 0.62
C ILE A 151 10.52 4.57 2.07
N PHE A 152 10.74 5.73 2.69
CA PHE A 152 10.95 5.80 4.13
C PHE A 152 9.74 6.39 4.84
N VAL A 153 9.47 5.86 6.02
CA VAL A 153 8.56 6.42 7.01
C VAL A 153 9.30 6.53 8.31
N HIS A 154 9.47 7.74 8.83
CA HIS A 154 10.14 7.98 10.10
C HIS A 154 9.15 8.51 11.13
N ILE A 155 9.30 8.03 12.36
CA ILE A 155 8.63 8.56 13.54
C ILE A 155 9.64 9.42 14.28
N LEU A 156 9.35 10.70 14.44
CA LEU A 156 10.24 11.70 15.02
C LEU A 156 9.69 12.19 16.36
N ASP A 157 10.57 12.41 17.33
CA ASP A 157 10.22 13.11 18.57
C ASP A 157 10.12 14.63 18.37
N ALA A 158 9.83 15.35 19.46
CA ALA A 158 9.72 16.82 19.47
C ALA A 158 11.05 17.53 19.13
N ALA A 159 12.19 16.89 19.39
CA ALA A 159 13.52 17.39 19.03
C ALA A 159 13.92 17.04 17.59
N GLY A 160 13.08 16.29 16.86
CA GLY A 160 13.37 15.83 15.50
C GLY A 160 14.23 14.58 15.44
N ASN A 161 14.50 13.92 16.58
CA ASN A 161 15.23 12.66 16.57
C ASN A 161 14.32 11.55 16.06
N ARG A 162 14.87 10.71 15.20
CA ARG A 162 14.19 9.53 14.68
C ARG A 162 14.16 8.42 15.74
N VAL A 163 12.98 8.15 16.28
CA VAL A 163 12.77 7.12 17.31
C VAL A 163 12.33 5.77 16.75
N ALA A 164 11.70 5.79 15.58
CA ALA A 164 11.34 4.58 14.83
C ALA A 164 11.36 4.86 13.34
N GLN A 165 11.51 3.82 12.52
CA GLN A 165 11.55 3.97 11.08
C GLN A 165 11.18 2.69 10.35
N ARG A 166 10.77 2.86 9.10
CA ARG A 166 10.80 1.83 8.08
C ARG A 166 11.39 2.44 6.82
N ASP A 167 12.50 1.87 6.35
CA ASP A 167 13.15 2.22 5.10
C ASP A 167 13.17 0.97 4.22
N ALA A 168 12.35 0.93 3.17
CA ALA A 168 12.25 -0.28 2.35
C ALA A 168 11.87 0.02 0.91
N ALA A 169 12.27 -0.88 0.02
CA ALA A 169 11.71 -0.95 -1.32
C ALA A 169 10.19 -1.09 -1.22
N PRO A 170 9.42 -0.39 -2.08
CA PRO A 170 7.99 -0.60 -2.17
C PRO A 170 7.70 -2.08 -2.36
N TRP A 171 6.67 -2.57 -1.68
CA TRP A 171 6.22 -3.94 -1.88
C TRP A 171 7.28 -5.03 -1.65
N GLN A 172 8.18 -4.79 -0.70
CA GLN A 172 9.27 -5.72 -0.37
C GLN A 172 10.16 -6.02 -1.59
N GLY A 173 10.30 -5.04 -2.50
CA GLY A 173 11.15 -5.14 -3.70
C GLY A 173 10.49 -5.83 -4.89
N ARG A 174 9.22 -6.25 -4.80
CA ARG A 174 8.51 -6.90 -5.91
C ARG A 174 7.98 -5.91 -6.95
N TYR A 175 7.82 -4.65 -6.58
CA TYR A 175 7.27 -3.64 -7.48
C TYR A 175 7.98 -2.29 -7.29
N PRO A 176 9.21 -2.17 -7.82
CA PRO A 176 10.04 -0.99 -7.59
C PRO A 176 9.48 0.24 -8.32
N THR A 177 9.90 1.45 -7.91
CA THR A 177 9.31 2.71 -8.43
C THR A 177 9.49 2.90 -9.92
N SER A 178 10.54 2.38 -10.56
CA SER A 178 10.69 2.45 -12.04
C SER A 178 9.58 1.71 -12.81
N SER A 179 8.91 0.75 -12.16
CA SER A 179 7.78 0.00 -12.72
C SER A 179 6.43 0.70 -12.51
N TRP A 180 6.40 1.80 -11.77
CA TRP A 180 5.19 2.58 -11.56
C TRP A 180 4.80 3.29 -12.86
N GLN A 181 3.54 3.15 -13.26
CA GLN A 181 3.03 3.71 -14.51
C GLN A 181 2.43 5.10 -14.26
N PRO A 182 2.75 6.12 -15.10
CA PRO A 182 2.08 7.41 -15.04
C PRO A 182 0.56 7.26 -15.08
N GLY A 183 -0.14 8.06 -14.27
CA GLY A 183 -1.59 8.03 -14.10
C GLY A 183 -2.10 6.99 -13.08
N SER A 184 -1.26 6.07 -12.60
CA SER A 184 -1.67 5.08 -11.60
C SER A 184 -1.68 5.64 -10.17
N LEU A 185 -2.63 5.16 -9.35
CA LEU A 185 -2.62 5.34 -7.91
C LEU A 185 -1.96 4.12 -7.27
N PHE A 186 -0.78 4.30 -6.70
CA PHE A 186 -0.02 3.24 -6.04
C PHE A 186 -0.20 3.29 -4.52
N VAL A 187 -0.35 2.11 -3.89
CA VAL A 187 -0.45 1.99 -2.43
C VAL A 187 0.69 1.13 -1.89
N ASP A 188 1.48 1.68 -0.96
CA ASP A 188 2.52 0.92 -0.25
C ASP A 188 2.10 0.60 1.20
N VAL A 189 2.52 -0.57 1.69
CA VAL A 189 2.43 -0.96 3.10
C VAL A 189 3.66 -0.44 3.83
N SER A 190 3.49 0.59 4.63
CA SER A 190 4.60 1.30 5.24
C SER A 190 4.59 1.21 6.77
N ASP A 191 4.18 0.04 7.30
CA ASP A 191 3.99 -0.21 8.73
C ASP A 191 5.29 -0.01 9.55
N VAL A 192 5.21 0.68 10.69
CA VAL A 192 6.36 0.97 11.55
C VAL A 192 6.17 0.37 12.94
N ILE A 193 7.18 -0.35 13.43
CA ILE A 193 7.18 -0.92 14.78
C ILE A 193 7.71 0.13 15.75
N LEU A 194 6.93 0.48 16.78
CA LEU A 194 7.39 1.36 17.85
C LEU A 194 8.31 0.59 18.82
N PRO A 195 9.41 1.19 19.30
CA PRO A 195 10.24 0.58 20.33
C PRO A 195 9.40 0.25 21.58
N PRO A 196 9.66 -0.87 22.26
CA PRO A 196 8.99 -1.18 23.54
C PRO A 196 9.41 -0.22 24.67
N THR A 197 10.48 0.55 24.47
CA THR A 197 11.02 1.55 25.41
C THR A 197 10.64 2.98 25.04
N ILE A 198 9.82 3.18 23.99
CA ILE A 198 9.39 4.52 23.59
C ILE A 198 8.59 5.17 24.74
N ALA A 199 8.94 6.41 25.06
CA ALA A 199 8.26 7.15 26.12
C ALA A 199 6.83 7.54 25.68
N PRO A 200 5.89 7.70 26.62
CA PRO A 200 4.62 8.35 26.32
C PRO A 200 4.85 9.79 25.83
N GLY A 201 4.12 10.22 24.82
CA GLY A 201 4.30 11.53 24.20
C GLY A 201 3.71 11.64 22.80
N GLU A 202 3.94 12.78 22.17
CA GLU A 202 3.54 13.03 20.79
C GLU A 202 4.73 12.89 19.85
N TYR A 203 4.48 12.27 18.70
CA TYR A 203 5.49 11.96 17.70
C TYR A 203 4.98 12.29 16.32
N ARG A 204 5.85 12.84 15.47
CA ARG A 204 5.53 13.22 14.10
C ARG A 204 5.84 12.06 13.16
N ILE A 205 4.97 11.85 12.18
CA ILE A 205 5.21 10.92 11.06
C ILE A 205 5.64 11.74 9.86
N VAL A 206 6.82 11.41 9.33
CA VAL A 206 7.33 11.97 8.08
C VAL A 206 7.57 10.86 7.06
N VAL A 207 7.39 11.19 5.79
CA VAL A 207 7.52 10.25 4.67
C VAL A 207 8.36 10.85 3.56
N GLY A 208 9.11 10.01 2.86
CA GLY A 208 9.82 10.42 1.66
C GLY A 208 10.39 9.23 0.90
N MET A 209 11.27 9.54 -0.05
CA MET A 209 11.94 8.56 -0.89
C MET A 209 13.45 8.80 -0.90
N PHE A 210 14.22 7.74 -1.10
CA PHE A 210 15.66 7.83 -1.35
C PHE A 210 16.13 6.69 -2.25
N ASP A 211 17.16 6.96 -3.04
CA ASP A 211 17.86 5.94 -3.82
C ASP A 211 18.74 5.12 -2.85
N PRO A 212 18.54 3.80 -2.73
CA PRO A 212 19.30 2.97 -1.80
C PRO A 212 20.78 2.82 -2.17
N ALA A 213 21.16 3.07 -3.43
CA ALA A 213 22.54 2.97 -3.89
C ALA A 213 23.34 4.24 -3.60
N THR A 214 22.71 5.41 -3.74
CA THR A 214 23.38 6.72 -3.61
C THR A 214 22.99 7.49 -2.34
N PHE A 215 21.93 7.06 -1.66
CA PHE A 215 21.25 7.78 -0.58
C PHE A 215 20.70 9.16 -0.98
N ALA A 216 20.70 9.48 -2.28
CA ALA A 216 20.14 10.72 -2.79
C ALA A 216 18.62 10.70 -2.65
N ARG A 217 18.05 11.85 -2.29
CA ARG A 217 16.60 12.07 -2.28
C ARG A 217 16.18 12.69 -3.61
N PRO A 218 15.06 12.25 -4.21
CA PRO A 218 14.51 12.98 -5.34
C PRO A 218 14.04 14.37 -4.88
N PRO A 219 13.85 15.33 -5.80
CA PRO A 219 13.28 16.63 -5.45
C PRO A 219 11.93 16.46 -4.74
N VAL A 220 11.77 17.16 -3.62
CA VAL A 220 10.51 17.19 -2.86
C VAL A 220 9.99 18.61 -2.85
N SER A 221 8.69 18.77 -3.07
CA SER A 221 8.01 20.06 -2.94
C SER A 221 6.64 19.93 -2.31
N LEU A 222 6.22 21.00 -1.62
CA LEU A 222 4.87 21.18 -1.11
C LEU A 222 4.31 22.44 -1.76
N ASP A 223 3.24 22.31 -2.54
CA ASP A 223 2.65 23.40 -3.34
C ASP A 223 3.70 24.13 -4.22
N GLY A 224 4.63 23.36 -4.78
CA GLY A 224 5.73 23.87 -5.61
C GLY A 224 6.91 24.45 -4.82
N VAL A 225 6.80 24.60 -3.50
CA VAL A 225 7.90 25.06 -2.64
C VAL A 225 8.79 23.89 -2.25
N GLY A 226 10.07 23.96 -2.63
CA GLY A 226 11.05 22.91 -2.35
C GLY A 226 11.21 22.62 -0.86
N GLN A 227 11.30 21.35 -0.50
CA GLN A 227 11.51 20.87 0.87
C GLN A 227 12.98 20.42 1.03
N PRO A 228 13.83 21.17 1.73
CA PRO A 228 15.27 20.93 1.76
C PRO A 228 15.65 19.62 2.45
N GLU A 229 14.84 19.16 3.40
CA GLU A 229 15.04 17.87 4.06
C GLU A 229 14.62 16.69 3.17
N GLY A 230 13.95 16.91 2.03
CA GLY A 230 13.51 15.85 1.14
C GLY A 230 12.48 14.91 1.79
N LEU A 231 11.62 15.44 2.65
CA LEU A 231 10.55 14.71 3.33
C LEU A 231 9.27 15.56 3.38
N ILE A 232 8.16 14.87 3.65
CA ILE A 232 6.84 15.45 3.87
C ILE A 232 6.37 15.02 5.26
N GLU A 233 6.06 15.98 6.12
CA GLU A 233 5.36 15.72 7.37
C GLU A 233 3.88 15.47 7.10
N LEU A 234 3.35 14.39 7.70
CA LEU A 234 1.98 13.95 7.43
C LEU A 234 1.03 14.20 8.58
N THR A 235 1.40 13.72 9.77
CA THR A 235 0.48 13.66 10.90
C THR A 235 1.25 13.37 12.17
N MET A 236 0.58 13.51 13.31
CA MET A 236 1.10 13.12 14.61
C MET A 236 0.46 11.82 15.09
N ILE A 237 1.16 11.13 15.99
CA ILE A 237 0.62 10.06 16.81
C ILE A 237 0.91 10.34 18.28
N ARG A 238 0.08 9.78 19.14
CA ARG A 238 0.27 9.79 20.58
C ARG A 238 0.64 8.40 21.08
N VAL A 239 1.76 8.30 21.79
CA VAL A 239 2.10 7.11 22.57
C VAL A 239 1.54 7.30 23.98
N VAL A 240 0.75 6.34 24.43
CA VAL A 240 0.20 6.27 25.79
C VAL A 240 0.88 5.16 26.60
N PRO A 241 0.80 5.21 27.94
CA PRO A 241 1.29 4.13 28.80
C PRO A 241 0.72 2.75 28.47
#